data_AF-A0A4R0S1J3-F1
#
_entry.id   AF-A0A4R0S1J3-F1
#
_cell.length_a   1.000
_cell.length_b   1.000
_cell.length_c   1.000
_cell.angle_alpha   90.00
_cell.angle_beta   90.00
_cell.angle_gamma   90.00
#
_symmetry.space_group_name_H-M   'P 1'
#
loop_
_entity.id
_entity.type
_entity.pdbx_description
1 polymer ?
#
loop_
_entity_poly.entity_id
_entity_poly.type
_entity_poly.pdbx_seq_one_letter_code
_entity_poly.pdbx_strand_id
1 'polypeptide(L)'
;MRLRLHEAGHAVVGYRFGYTQQGIMLREDDTEETSQQYATGMDDDMSVRLQTETIISMAGFAVTLEYPEYRTDALRIGGDVQMELVNAAIIHRIDPAMGSTDEIMDSLWVRARLAARNNKPLIQAVAARLDHYGFWTGEDVQRIIDECEKELDH
;
A
#
# COMPACT_ATOMS: atom_id res chain seq x y z
N MET A 1 -4.54 -16.00 -1.98
CA MET A 1 -4.23 -15.22 -3.21
C MET A 1 -4.67 -13.76 -3.06
N ARG A 2 -5.95 -13.47 -2.78
CA ARG A 2 -6.45 -12.10 -2.56
C ARG A 2 -5.70 -11.32 -1.49
N LEU A 3 -5.51 -11.98 -0.36
CA LEU A 3 -4.79 -11.54 0.81
C LEU A 3 -3.36 -11.07 0.46
N ARG A 4 -2.60 -11.99 -0.15
CA ARG A 4 -1.25 -11.74 -0.70
C ARG A 4 -1.20 -10.60 -1.72
N LEU A 5 -2.24 -10.40 -2.53
CA LEU A 5 -2.31 -9.30 -3.49
C LEU A 5 -2.51 -7.95 -2.80
N HIS A 6 -3.32 -7.89 -1.75
CA HIS A 6 -3.51 -6.70 -0.92
C HIS A 6 -2.17 -6.30 -0.29
N GLU A 7 -1.48 -7.24 0.37
CA GLU A 7 -0.19 -6.97 1.01
C GLU A 7 0.95 -6.70 0.03
N ALA A 8 0.98 -7.40 -1.11
CA ALA A 8 1.90 -7.06 -2.18
C ALA A 8 1.63 -5.65 -2.74
N GLY A 9 0.39 -5.19 -2.76
CA GLY A 9 0.02 -3.83 -3.13
C GLY A 9 0.67 -2.78 -2.23
N HIS A 10 0.55 -2.96 -0.91
CA HIS A 10 1.23 -2.11 0.07
C HIS A 10 2.75 -2.18 -0.10
N ALA A 11 3.32 -3.39 -0.14
CA ALA A 11 4.76 -3.62 -0.21
C ALA A 11 5.41 -2.99 -1.45
N VAL A 12 4.85 -3.25 -2.62
CA VAL A 12 5.39 -2.76 -3.90
C VAL A 12 5.26 -1.25 -4.02
N VAL A 13 4.09 -0.69 -3.66
CA VAL A 13 3.91 0.77 -3.74
C VAL A 13 4.80 1.48 -2.71
N GLY A 14 4.91 0.96 -1.49
CA GLY A 14 5.85 1.46 -0.49
C GLY A 14 7.30 1.45 -1.00
N TYR A 15 7.74 0.33 -1.58
CA TYR A 15 9.06 0.21 -2.20
C TYR A 15 9.30 1.27 -3.29
N ARG A 16 8.32 1.54 -4.17
CA ARG A 16 8.42 2.59 -5.21
C ARG A 16 8.56 4.00 -4.64
N PHE A 17 8.03 4.26 -3.44
CA PHE A 17 8.20 5.51 -2.73
C PHE A 17 9.44 5.54 -1.82
N GLY A 18 10.27 4.50 -1.84
CA GLY A 18 11.50 4.40 -1.04
C GLY A 18 11.27 4.00 0.42
N TYR A 19 10.11 3.42 0.75
CA TYR A 19 9.84 2.91 2.09
C TYR A 19 10.56 1.58 2.30
N THR A 20 11.17 1.43 3.47
CA THR A 20 11.76 0.16 3.90
C THR A 20 10.66 -0.71 4.49
N GLN A 21 10.54 -1.93 3.98
CA GLN A 21 9.61 -2.92 4.50
C GLN A 21 10.06 -3.38 5.90
N GLN A 22 9.15 -3.41 6.87
CA GLN A 22 9.45 -3.95 8.21
C GLN A 22 9.01 -5.42 8.32
N GLY A 23 7.92 -5.77 7.64
CA GLY A 23 7.48 -7.14 7.48
C GLY A 23 6.01 -7.22 7.07
N ILE A 24 5.59 -8.42 6.67
CA ILE A 24 4.20 -8.74 6.31
C ILE A 24 3.77 -9.93 7.17
N MET A 25 2.63 -9.82 7.85
CA MET A 25 2.02 -10.92 8.58
C MET A 25 0.74 -11.39 7.88
N LEU A 26 0.78 -12.61 7.32
CA LEU A 26 -0.36 -13.28 6.70
C LEU A 26 -0.95 -14.29 7.69
N ARG A 27 -2.19 -14.11 8.15
CA ARG A 27 -2.86 -15.05 9.08
C ARG A 27 -3.88 -15.92 8.35
N GLU A 28 -4.08 -17.14 8.85
CA GLU A 28 -5.00 -18.13 8.26
C GLU A 28 -6.49 -17.76 8.39
N ASP A 29 -6.83 -16.81 9.26
CA ASP A 29 -8.19 -16.31 9.48
C ASP A 29 -8.56 -15.11 8.59
N ASP A 30 -7.78 -14.88 7.52
CA ASP A 30 -7.90 -13.74 6.60
C ASP A 30 -7.76 -12.36 7.29
N THR A 31 -7.09 -12.29 8.45
CA THR A 31 -6.67 -11.03 9.09
C THR A 31 -5.18 -10.75 8.86
N GLU A 32 -4.81 -9.48 8.74
CA GLU A 32 -3.48 -9.11 8.25
C GLU A 32 -2.88 -7.90 8.95
N GLU A 33 -1.57 -7.73 8.75
CA GLU A 33 -0.85 -6.52 9.07
C GLU A 33 0.43 -6.42 8.21
N THR A 34 0.50 -5.42 7.32
CA THR A 34 1.77 -4.97 6.73
C THR A 34 2.31 -3.79 7.51
N SER A 35 3.55 -3.91 7.94
CA SER A 35 4.28 -2.84 8.61
C SER A 35 5.37 -2.30 7.69
N GLN A 36 5.38 -0.99 7.51
CA GLN A 36 6.39 -0.29 6.72
C GLN A 36 6.91 0.91 7.50
N GLN A 37 8.18 1.23 7.29
CA GLN A 37 8.80 2.40 7.87
C GLN A 37 9.42 3.25 6.75
N TYR A 38 9.01 4.51 6.70
CA TYR A 38 9.73 5.49 5.90
C TYR A 38 11.05 5.83 6.59
N ALA A 39 12.12 5.96 5.82
CA ALA A 39 13.38 6.48 6.33
C ALA A 39 13.30 8.02 6.37
N THR A 40 12.69 8.59 7.41
CA THR A 40 12.60 10.06 7.56
C THR A 40 13.12 10.62 8.87
N GLY A 41 13.63 11.84 8.76
CA GLY A 41 14.07 12.70 9.85
C GLY A 41 12.97 13.69 10.24
N MET A 42 13.25 14.52 11.25
CA MET A 42 12.26 15.42 11.86
C MET A 42 11.82 16.59 10.95
N ASP A 43 12.44 16.76 9.77
CA ASP A 43 12.33 17.93 8.89
C ASP A 43 11.51 17.69 7.60
N ASP A 44 10.98 16.49 7.39
CA ASP A 44 10.20 16.18 6.18
C ASP A 44 8.84 16.89 6.17
N ASP A 45 8.41 17.34 4.98
CA ASP A 45 7.10 17.97 4.80
C ASP A 45 5.99 16.97 5.17
N MET A 46 5.35 17.24 6.32
CA MET A 46 4.33 16.38 6.89
C MET A 46 3.12 16.20 5.96
N SER A 47 2.76 17.22 5.17
CA SER A 47 1.68 17.12 4.18
C SER A 47 2.04 16.09 3.12
N VAL A 48 3.23 16.21 2.53
CA VAL A 48 3.72 15.28 1.50
C VAL A 48 3.89 13.86 2.03
N ARG A 49 4.38 13.73 3.26
CA ARG A 49 4.53 12.43 3.93
C ARG A 49 3.19 11.75 4.12
N LEU A 50 2.22 12.43 4.73
CA LEU A 50 0.89 11.87 4.96
C LEU A 50 0.21 11.50 3.64
N GLN A 51 0.34 12.32 2.59
CA GLN A 51 -0.16 11.97 1.26
C GLN A 51 0.45 10.66 0.74
N THR A 52 1.75 10.44 0.96
CA THR A 52 2.47 9.25 0.51
C THR A 52 2.04 8.01 1.30
N GLU A 53 1.97 8.12 2.63
CA GLU A 53 1.48 7.05 3.51
C GLU A 53 0.04 6.65 3.15
N THR A 54 -0.82 7.64 2.86
CA THR A 54 -2.19 7.39 2.39
C THR A 54 -2.23 6.66 1.05
N ILE A 55 -1.36 7.00 0.09
CA ILE A 55 -1.30 6.31 -1.20
C ILE A 55 -0.86 4.85 -1.03
N ILE A 56 0.14 4.61 -0.18
CA ILE A 56 0.65 3.26 0.12
C ILE A 56 -0.44 2.42 0.81
N SER A 57 -1.11 2.99 1.81
CA SER A 57 -2.23 2.36 2.52
C SER A 57 -3.38 2.04 1.56
N MET A 58 -3.78 2.97 0.70
CA MET A 58 -4.86 2.69 -0.24
C MET A 58 -4.46 1.81 -1.43
N ALA A 59 -3.17 1.56 -1.67
CA ALA A 59 -2.71 0.73 -2.78
C ALA A 59 -3.15 -0.73 -2.62
N GLY A 60 -3.04 -1.29 -1.41
CA GLY A 60 -3.54 -2.63 -1.11
C GLY A 60 -5.04 -2.73 -1.38
N PHE A 61 -5.82 -1.69 -1.03
CA PHE A 61 -7.24 -1.65 -1.35
C PHE A 61 -7.52 -1.50 -2.85
N ALA A 62 -6.82 -0.60 -3.54
CA ALA A 62 -6.97 -0.38 -4.98
C ALA A 62 -6.72 -1.68 -5.78
N VAL A 63 -5.72 -2.47 -5.40
CA VAL A 63 -5.44 -3.79 -5.98
C VAL A 63 -6.66 -4.72 -5.93
N THR A 64 -7.38 -4.74 -4.80
CA THR A 64 -8.57 -5.60 -4.65
C THR A 64 -9.77 -5.17 -5.51
N LEU A 65 -9.82 -3.90 -5.94
CA LEU A 65 -10.88 -3.38 -6.81
C LEU A 65 -10.51 -3.44 -8.30
N GLU A 66 -9.22 -3.25 -8.62
CA GLU A 66 -8.72 -3.22 -10.00
C GLU A 66 -8.57 -4.61 -10.63
N TYR A 67 -8.58 -5.68 -9.84
CA TYR A 67 -8.51 -7.08 -10.31
C TYR A 67 -9.87 -7.77 -10.09
N PRO A 68 -10.83 -7.63 -11.03
CA PRO A 68 -12.19 -8.14 -10.90
C PRO A 68 -12.28 -9.64 -10.58
N GLU A 69 -11.30 -10.41 -11.00
CA GLU A 69 -11.14 -11.84 -10.71
C GLU A 69 -10.98 -12.17 -9.21
N TYR A 70 -10.72 -11.16 -8.36
CA TYR A 70 -10.57 -11.28 -6.90
C TYR A 70 -11.56 -10.41 -6.10
N ARG A 71 -12.57 -9.84 -6.77
CA ARG A 71 -13.61 -9.00 -6.17
C ARG A 71 -14.60 -9.86 -5.39
N THR A 72 -14.74 -9.64 -4.08
CA THR A 72 -15.83 -10.23 -3.29
C THR A 72 -16.43 -9.20 -2.33
N ASP A 73 -17.68 -9.42 -1.94
CA ASP A 73 -18.57 -8.47 -1.27
C ASP A 73 -18.15 -8.06 0.15
N ALA A 74 -17.10 -8.65 0.71
CA ALA A 74 -16.69 -8.40 2.09
C ALA A 74 -15.15 -8.46 2.25
N LEU A 75 -14.44 -7.41 1.86
CA LEU A 75 -13.19 -7.09 2.58
C LEU A 75 -13.60 -6.17 3.76
N ARG A 76 -12.94 -6.27 4.91
CA ARG A 76 -13.09 -5.32 6.03
C ARG A 76 -12.40 -3.99 5.65
N ILE A 77 -12.97 -3.29 4.69
CA ILE A 77 -12.47 -2.04 4.07
C ILE A 77 -12.45 -0.86 5.07
N GLY A 78 -13.13 -1.01 6.21
CA GLY A 78 -13.31 0.08 7.17
C GLY A 78 -12.04 0.53 7.88
N GLY A 79 -11.05 -0.35 8.09
CA GLY A 79 -9.84 -0.03 8.85
C GLY A 79 -8.96 1.00 8.16
N ASP A 80 -8.51 0.68 6.94
CA ASP A 80 -7.60 1.53 6.15
C ASP A 80 -8.28 2.86 5.82
N VAL A 81 -9.52 2.83 5.33
CA VAL A 81 -10.25 4.04 4.91
C VAL A 81 -10.51 4.99 6.09
N GLN A 82 -10.72 4.49 7.31
CA GLN A 82 -10.93 5.35 8.48
C GLN A 82 -9.68 6.10 8.88
N MET A 83 -8.52 5.44 8.90
CA MET A 83 -7.25 6.11 9.21
C MET A 83 -6.87 7.12 8.13
N GLU A 84 -7.16 6.83 6.85
CA GLU A 84 -6.86 7.77 5.77
C GLU A 84 -7.74 9.04 5.80
N LEU A 85 -8.99 8.94 6.24
CA LEU A 85 -9.82 10.13 6.49
C LEU A 85 -9.23 11.04 7.56
N VAL A 86 -8.60 10.47 8.60
CA VAL A 86 -7.87 11.24 9.62
C VAL A 86 -6.65 11.90 9.01
N ASN A 87 -5.87 11.19 8.19
CA ASN A 87 -4.71 11.75 7.49
C ASN A 87 -5.10 12.92 6.58
N ALA A 88 -6.18 12.79 5.80
CA ALA A 88 -6.69 13.88 4.97
C ALA A 88 -7.14 15.10 5.79
N ALA A 89 -7.76 14.89 6.95
CA ALA A 89 -8.13 15.99 7.84
C ALA A 89 -6.90 16.68 8.45
N ILE A 90 -5.83 15.94 8.75
CA ILE A 90 -4.56 16.49 9.20
C ILE A 90 -3.90 17.30 8.08
N ILE A 91 -3.83 16.75 6.86
CA ILE A 91 -3.30 17.44 5.67
C ILE A 91 -4.02 18.77 5.47
N HIS A 92 -5.36 18.77 5.44
CA HIS A 92 -6.15 20.00 5.32
C HIS A 92 -5.80 21.04 6.39
N ARG A 93 -5.55 20.59 7.63
CA ARG A 93 -5.21 21.47 8.74
C ARG A 93 -3.82 22.11 8.62
N ILE A 94 -2.83 21.37 8.14
CA ILE A 94 -1.44 21.83 8.03
C ILE A 94 -1.14 22.51 6.68
N ASP A 95 -1.89 22.15 5.64
CA ASP A 95 -1.74 22.64 4.27
C ASP A 95 -3.14 22.84 3.62
N PRO A 96 -3.87 23.89 4.01
CA PRO A 96 -5.22 24.13 3.52
C PRO A 96 -5.29 24.46 2.02
N ALA A 97 -4.15 24.77 1.38
CA ALA A 97 -4.08 25.01 -0.06
C ALA A 97 -4.35 23.74 -0.88
N MET A 98 -4.22 22.56 -0.27
CA MET A 98 -4.51 21.26 -0.89
C MET A 98 -6.01 20.99 -1.08
N GLY A 99 -6.89 21.82 -0.51
CA GLY A 99 -8.34 21.67 -0.61
C GLY A 99 -8.98 21.09 0.64
N SER A 100 -10.26 20.74 0.54
CA SER A 100 -11.03 20.08 1.61
C SER A 100 -10.61 18.63 1.82
N THR A 101 -10.97 18.06 2.97
CA THR A 101 -10.71 16.64 3.28
C THR A 101 -11.24 15.70 2.18
N ASP A 102 -12.43 15.98 1.64
CA ASP A 102 -13.04 15.17 0.58
C ASP A 102 -12.25 15.28 -0.74
N GLU A 103 -11.86 16.49 -1.14
CA GLU A 103 -11.05 16.71 -2.35
C GLU A 103 -9.66 16.06 -2.24
N ILE A 104 -9.06 16.11 -1.05
CA ILE A 104 -7.78 15.45 -0.76
C ILE A 104 -7.96 13.93 -0.89
N MET A 105 -9.00 13.34 -0.28
CA MET A 105 -9.26 11.91 -0.36
C MET A 105 -9.52 11.44 -1.79
N ASP A 106 -10.34 12.17 -2.56
CA ASP A 106 -10.61 11.85 -3.96
C ASP A 106 -9.33 11.87 -4.81
N SER A 107 -8.49 12.89 -4.61
CA SER A 107 -7.20 13.02 -5.29
C SER A 107 -6.24 11.88 -4.94
N LEU A 108 -6.09 11.57 -3.66
CA LEU A 108 -5.22 10.49 -3.20
C LEU A 108 -5.74 9.13 -3.65
N TRP A 109 -7.07 8.93 -3.71
CA TRP A 109 -7.67 7.70 -4.20
C TRP A 109 -7.34 7.45 -5.67
N VAL A 110 -7.42 8.49 -6.51
CA VAL A 110 -7.00 8.40 -7.91
C VAL A 110 -5.52 8.03 -8.00
N ARG A 111 -4.66 8.65 -7.19
CA ARG A 111 -3.21 8.37 -7.16
C ARG A 111 -2.91 6.94 -6.71
N ALA A 112 -3.59 6.42 -5.69
CA ALA A 112 -3.44 5.03 -5.24
C ALA A 112 -3.82 4.03 -6.32
N ARG A 113 -4.93 4.27 -7.04
CA ARG A 113 -5.33 3.42 -8.17
C ARG A 113 -4.32 3.46 -9.31
N LEU A 114 -3.77 4.63 -9.62
CA LEU A 114 -2.70 4.76 -10.62
C LEU A 114 -1.44 4.01 -10.18
N ALA A 115 -1.02 4.14 -8.92
CA ALA A 115 0.12 3.43 -8.37
C ALA A 115 -0.06 1.90 -8.45
N ALA A 116 -1.22 1.39 -8.05
CA ALA A 116 -1.55 -0.03 -8.15
C ALA A 116 -1.53 -0.52 -9.62
N ARG A 117 -2.15 0.22 -10.54
CA ARG A 117 -2.19 -0.14 -11.97
C ARG A 117 -0.82 -0.17 -12.61
N ASN A 118 -0.01 0.87 -12.37
CA ASN A 118 1.33 0.99 -12.96
C ASN A 118 2.28 -0.10 -12.47
N ASN A 119 2.02 -0.68 -11.28
CA ASN A 119 2.83 -1.74 -10.70
C ASN A 119 2.16 -3.12 -10.78
N LYS A 120 1.09 -3.28 -11.59
CA LYS A 120 0.31 -4.52 -11.64
C LYS A 120 1.16 -5.79 -11.82
N PRO A 121 2.09 -5.88 -12.80
CA PRO A 121 2.88 -7.09 -13.00
C PRO A 121 3.76 -7.43 -11.78
N LEU A 122 4.38 -6.43 -11.18
CA LEU A 122 5.24 -6.60 -10.00
C LEU A 122 4.43 -7.03 -8.78
N ILE A 123 3.27 -6.41 -8.54
CA ILE A 123 2.35 -6.79 -7.46
C ILE A 123 1.92 -8.25 -7.60
N GLN A 124 1.57 -8.70 -8.82
CA GLN A 124 1.18 -10.08 -9.07
C GLN A 124 2.33 -11.06 -8.82
N ALA A 125 3.54 -10.72 -9.27
CA ALA A 125 4.73 -11.56 -9.08
C ALA A 125 5.09 -11.69 -7.60
N VAL A 126 5.09 -10.59 -6.85
CA VAL A 126 5.34 -10.57 -5.39
C VAL A 126 4.28 -11.38 -4.65
N ALA A 127 2.99 -11.17 -4.96
CA ALA A 127 1.90 -11.91 -4.34
C ALA A 127 1.97 -13.42 -4.59
N ALA A 128 2.48 -13.84 -5.76
CA ALA A 128 2.69 -15.25 -6.08
C ALA A 128 3.80 -15.89 -5.23
N ARG A 129 4.82 -15.10 -4.84
CA ARG A 129 5.95 -15.53 -4.02
C ARG A 129 5.68 -15.50 -2.51
N LEU A 130 4.67 -14.77 -2.06
CA LEU A 130 4.16 -14.83 -0.69
C LEU A 130 3.42 -16.16 -0.45
N ASP A 131 4.11 -17.29 -0.51
CA ASP A 131 3.52 -18.62 -0.74
C ASP A 131 2.97 -19.34 0.51
N HIS A 132 3.30 -18.88 1.72
CA HIS A 132 2.87 -19.46 2.98
C HIS A 132 2.29 -18.43 3.95
N TYR A 133 1.52 -18.92 4.93
CA TYR A 133 1.05 -18.12 6.07
C TYR A 133 2.13 -18.01 7.13
N GLY A 134 2.17 -16.89 7.84
CA GLY A 134 3.22 -16.58 8.81
C GLY A 134 3.80 -15.20 8.58
N PHE A 135 4.96 -14.98 9.19
CA PHE A 135 5.66 -13.69 9.14
C PHE A 135 6.74 -13.71 8.07
N TRP A 136 6.67 -12.74 7.16
CA TRP A 136 7.73 -12.39 6.23
C TRP A 136 8.51 -11.22 6.80
N THR A 137 9.82 -11.37 6.94
CA THR A 137 10.67 -10.27 7.44
C THR A 137 10.76 -9.16 6.39
N GLY A 138 11.11 -7.94 6.81
CA GLY A 138 11.41 -6.85 5.88
C GLY A 138 12.47 -7.22 4.83
N GLU A 139 13.50 -7.97 5.22
CA GLU A 139 14.55 -8.47 4.32
C GLU A 139 14.01 -9.47 3.29
N ASP A 140 13.10 -10.37 3.71
CA ASP A 140 12.47 -11.33 2.81
C ASP A 140 11.62 -10.62 1.76
N VAL A 141 10.81 -9.66 2.19
CA VAL A 141 9.92 -8.90 1.31
C VAL A 141 10.75 -8.08 0.31
N GLN A 142 11.80 -7.39 0.79
CA GLN A 142 12.68 -6.62 -0.09
C GLN A 142 13.34 -7.51 -1.15
N ARG A 143 13.89 -8.66 -0.73
CA ARG A 143 14.52 -9.62 -1.64
C ARG A 143 13.53 -10.14 -2.69
N ILE A 144 12.29 -10.44 -2.29
CA ILE A 144 11.24 -10.87 -3.21
C ILE A 144 10.94 -9.80 -4.26
N ILE A 145 10.81 -8.54 -3.83
CA ILE A 145 10.55 -7.41 -4.74
C ILE A 145 11.71 -7.25 -5.73
N ASP A 146 12.95 -7.22 -5.25
CA ASP A 146 14.15 -7.04 -6.08
C ASP A 146 14.32 -8.15 -7.12
N GLU A 147 14.02 -9.40 -6.74
CA GLU A 147 14.08 -10.54 -7.66
C GLU A 147 12.96 -10.47 -8.71
N CYS A 148 11.73 -10.11 -8.30
CA CYS A 148 10.62 -9.91 -9.24
C CYS A 148 10.87 -8.76 -10.23
N GLU A 149 11.47 -7.65 -9.78
CA GLU A 149 11.83 -6.55 -10.67
C GLU A 149 12.80 -7.00 -11.75
N LYS A 150 13.88 -7.70 -11.37
CA LYS A 150 14.88 -8.20 -12.31
C LYS A 150 14.26 -9.14 -13.34
N GLU A 151 13.33 -9.99 -12.94
CA GLU A 151 12.65 -10.93 -13.85
C GLU A 151 11.70 -10.23 -14.83
N LEU A 152 11.11 -9.10 -14.45
CA LEU A 152 10.15 -8.35 -15.27
C LEU A 152 10.83 -7.36 -16.23
N ASP A 153 12.07 -6.97 -15.96
CA ASP A 153 12.90 -6.10 -16.82
C ASP A 153 13.61 -6.86 -17.97
N HIS A 154 13.36 -8.18 -18.11
CA HIS A 154 13.92 -9.07 -19.12
C HIS A 154 12.84 -9.60 -20.09
#